data_AF-A0A2D9RXM3-F1
#
_entry.id   AF-A0A2D9RXM3-F1
#
_cell.length_a   1.000
_cell.length_b   1.000
_cell.length_c   1.000
_cell.angle_alpha   90.00
_cell.angle_beta   90.00
_cell.angle_gamma   90.00
#
_symmetry.space_group_name_H-M   'P 1'
#
loop_
_entity.id
_entity.type
_entity.pdbx_description
1 polymer ?
#
loop_
_entity_poly.entity_id
_entity_poly.type
_entity_poly.pdbx_seq_one_letter_code
_entity_poly.pdbx_strand_id
1 'polypeptide(L)' 'MSTFILAFAFFLVMVSAMAIGYIMQKKSISGSCGGLGALGIEKACDCPEPCDRKKARMEKEQARQEKLKEWDKDRII' A
#
# COMPACT_ATOMS: atom_id res chain seq x y z
N MET A 1 17.63 30.47 -20.87
CA MET A 1 16.60 29.79 -21.67
C MET A 1 17.06 28.43 -22.17
N SER A 2 18.21 28.32 -22.84
CA SER A 2 18.79 27.05 -23.31
C SER A 2 18.96 26.00 -22.19
N THR A 3 19.52 26.39 -21.05
CA THR A 3 19.70 25.51 -19.87
C THR A 3 18.38 25.00 -19.30
N PHE A 4 17.34 25.83 -19.33
CA PHE A 4 16.01 25.49 -18.84
C PHE A 4 15.32 24.45 -19.72
N ILE A 5 15.41 24.63 -21.05
CA ILE A 5 14.89 23.67 -22.03
C ILE A 5 15.64 22.35 -21.95
N LEU A 6 16.98 22.39 -21.81
CA LEU A 6 17.79 21.18 -21.68
C LEU A 6 17.43 20.38 -20.41
N ALA A 7 17.31 21.06 -19.27
CA ALA A 7 16.92 20.42 -18.02
C ALA A 7 15.51 19.81 -18.10
N PHE A 8 14.55 20.53 -18.67
CA PHE A 8 13.18 20.04 -18.85
C PHE A 8 13.13 18.79 -19.74
N ALA A 9 13.84 18.81 -20.88
CA ALA A 9 13.94 17.66 -21.78
C ALA A 9 14.62 16.46 -21.09
N PHE A 10 15.68 16.68 -20.31
CA PHE A 10 16.36 15.62 -19.56
C PHE A 10 15.43 14.94 -18.56
N PHE A 11 14.66 15.71 -17.77
CA PHE A 11 13.68 15.16 -16.83
C PHE A 11 12.59 14.34 -17.54
N LEU A 12 12.09 14.82 -18.68
CA LEU A 12 11.10 14.07 -19.47
C LEU A 12 11.65 12.73 -19.94
N VAL A 13 12.87 12.70 -20.47
CA VAL A 13 13.52 11.46 -20.91
C VAL A 13 13.71 10.50 -19.74
N MET A 14 14.17 11.00 -18.59
CA MET A 14 14.42 10.18 -17.41
C MET A 14 13.13 9.55 -16.86
N VAL A 15 12.04 10.31 -16.76
CA VAL A 15 10.72 9.82 -16.32
C VAL A 15 10.16 8.79 -17.31
N SER A 16 10.31 9.06 -18.60
CA SER A 16 9.89 8.12 -19.66
C SER A 16 10.62 6.79 -19.52
N ALA A 17 11.93 6.82 -19.31
CA ALA A 17 12.75 5.63 -19.12
C ALA A 17 12.33 4.84 -17.86
N MET A 18 12.04 5.53 -16.74
CA MET A 18 11.51 4.90 -15.53
C MET A 18 10.14 4.25 -15.76
N ALA A 19 9.24 4.92 -16.48
CA ALA A 19 7.92 4.39 -16.81
C ALA A 19 8.00 3.14 -17.69
N ILE A 20 8.85 3.16 -18.72
CA ILE A 20 9.10 1.99 -19.58
C ILE A 20 9.69 0.84 -18.75
N GLY A 21 10.68 1.13 -17.90
CA GLY A 21 11.27 0.14 -16.99
C GLY A 21 10.24 -0.49 -16.06
N TYR A 22 9.32 0.29 -15.51
CA TYR A 22 8.24 -0.20 -14.66
C TYR A 22 7.27 -1.11 -15.42
N ILE A 23 6.87 -0.74 -16.63
CA ILE A 23 5.99 -1.55 -17.50
C ILE A 23 6.66 -2.88 -17.86
N MET A 24 7.95 -2.87 -18.20
CA MET A 24 8.71 -4.08 -18.53
C MET A 24 8.91 -4.98 -17.32
N GLN A 25 9.16 -4.42 -16.13
CA GLN A 25 9.36 -5.23 -14.93
C GLN A 25 8.08 -5.91 -14.44
N LYS A 26 6.87 -5.47 -14.86
CA LYS A 26 5.55 -6.00 -14.43
C LYS A 26 5.46 -6.28 -12.92
N LYS A 27 6.33 -5.67 -12.14
CA LYS A 27 6.41 -5.89 -10.70
C LYS A 27 5.36 -4.95 -10.15
N SER A 28 4.27 -5.53 -9.66
CA SER A 28 3.30 -4.77 -8.88
C SER A 28 4.09 -3.95 -7.87
N ILE A 29 3.84 -2.62 -7.81
CA ILE A 29 4.45 -1.77 -6.79
C ILE A 29 4.37 -2.55 -5.49
N SER A 30 5.54 -2.89 -4.98
CA SER A 30 5.67 -3.72 -3.81
C SER A 30 5.14 -2.92 -2.62
N GLY A 31 3.82 -2.97 -2.41
CA GLY A 31 3.18 -2.47 -1.22
C GLY A 31 3.63 -3.29 -0.02
N SER A 32 2.92 -3.17 1.11
CA SER A 32 3.27 -3.82 2.39
C SER A 32 3.64 -5.32 2.33
N CYS A 33 3.34 -6.05 1.24
CA CYS A 33 3.66 -7.48 1.04
C CYS A 33 4.52 -7.77 -0.20
N GLY A 34 5.08 -6.75 -0.87
CA GLY A 34 5.66 -6.91 -2.21
C GLY A 34 7.07 -7.52 -2.28
N GLY A 35 7.58 -8.08 -1.19
CA GLY A 35 8.80 -8.88 -1.16
C GLY A 35 8.56 -10.40 -1.14
N LEU A 36 7.32 -10.84 -0.87
CA LEU A 36 6.99 -12.26 -0.67
C LEU A 36 6.83 -13.06 -1.98
N GLY A 37 6.77 -12.39 -3.13
CA GLY A 37 6.73 -13.02 -4.45
C GLY A 37 8.04 -13.72 -4.85
N ALA A 38 9.19 -13.31 -4.31
CA ALA A 38 10.48 -13.99 -4.55
C ALA A 38 10.61 -15.32 -3.78
N LEU A 39 9.69 -15.57 -2.84
CA LEU A 39 9.63 -16.78 -2.01
C LEU A 39 8.48 -17.71 -2.43
N GLY A 40 7.80 -17.44 -3.57
CA GLY A 40 6.69 -18.25 -4.06
C GLY A 40 5.39 -18.12 -3.27
N ILE A 41 5.28 -17.12 -2.38
CA ILE A 41 4.10 -16.90 -1.54
C ILE A 41 3.20 -15.83 -2.19
N GLU A 42 2.59 -16.15 -3.33
CA GLU A 42 1.49 -15.36 -3.91
C GLU A 42 0.23 -15.37 -3.02
N LYS A 43 0.21 -16.21 -1.97
CA LYS A 43 -0.88 -16.34 -0.98
C LYS A 43 -0.55 -15.77 0.42
N ALA A 44 0.33 -14.77 0.52
CA ALA A 44 0.69 -14.16 1.81
C ALA A 44 -0.35 -13.14 2.35
N CYS A 45 -1.51 -13.00 1.70
CA CYS A 45 -2.69 -12.38 2.31
C CYS A 45 -3.65 -13.41 2.94
N ASP A 46 -3.35 -14.70 2.75
CA ASP A 46 -3.98 -15.90 3.31
C ASP A 46 -3.05 -16.54 4.37
N CYS A 47 -2.38 -15.70 5.17
CA CYS A 47 -1.60 -16.23 6.29
C CYS A 47 -2.58 -16.87 7.31
N PRO A 48 -2.37 -18.14 7.71
CA PRO A 48 -3.18 -18.81 8.73
C PRO A 48 -3.12 -18.09 10.09
N GLU A 49 -2.09 -17.27 10.32
CA GLU A 49 -2.07 -16.23 11.35
C GLU A 49 -2.05 -14.84 10.72
N PRO A 50 -2.93 -13.90 11.13
CA PRO A 50 -3.02 -12.59 10.50
C PRO A 50 -1.72 -11.80 10.70
N CYS A 51 -1.18 -11.24 9.62
CA CYS A 51 -0.02 -10.35 9.67
C CYS A 51 -0.26 -9.19 10.66
N ASP A 52 0.80 -8.70 11.29
CA ASP A 52 0.74 -7.64 12.32
C ASP A 52 -0.06 -6.40 11.88
N ARG A 53 -0.01 -6.07 10.58
CA ARG A 53 -0.79 -4.98 9.98
C ARG A 53 -2.30 -5.28 9.91
N LYS A 54 -2.71 -6.53 9.64
CA LYS A 54 -4.11 -6.98 9.66
C LYS A 54 -4.60 -7.08 11.11
N LYS A 55 -3.80 -7.64 12.04
CA LYS A 55 -4.09 -7.65 13.48
C LYS A 55 -4.32 -6.23 14.00
N ALA A 56 -3.41 -5.30 13.72
CA ALA A 56 -3.56 -3.89 14.12
C ALA A 56 -4.74 -3.16 13.47
N ARG A 57 -5.22 -3.57 12.28
CA ARG A 57 -6.47 -3.06 11.71
C ARG A 57 -7.69 -3.64 12.40
N MET A 58 -7.72 -4.94 12.63
CA MET A 58 -8.84 -5.61 13.31
C MET A 58 -8.99 -5.14 14.75
N GLU A 59 -7.90 -4.95 15.50
CA GLU A 59 -7.94 -4.38 16.85
C GLU A 59 -8.52 -2.96 16.86
N LYS A 60 -8.13 -2.11 15.90
CA LYS A 60 -8.69 -0.76 15.75
C LYS A 60 -10.17 -0.77 15.39
N GLU A 61 -10.60 -1.72 14.57
CA GLU A 61 -12.00 -1.90 14.21
C GLU A 61 -12.81 -2.42 15.39
N GLN A 62 -12.31 -3.41 16.14
CA GLN A 62 -12.94 -3.94 17.34
C GLN A 62 -13.10 -2.87 18.42
N ALA A 63 -12.05 -2.11 18.72
CA ALA A 63 -12.11 -1.00 19.68
C ALA A 63 -13.15 0.06 19.26
N ARG A 64 -13.29 0.33 17.96
CA ARG A 64 -14.33 1.23 17.44
C ARG A 64 -15.73 0.64 17.64
N GLN A 65 -15.91 -0.65 17.38
CA GLN A 65 -17.21 -1.32 17.55
C GLN A 65 -17.64 -1.38 19.01
N GLU A 66 -16.71 -1.61 19.94
CA GLU A 66 -16.98 -1.57 21.38
C GLU A 66 -17.41 -0.18 21.81
N LYS A 67 -16.69 0.87 21.38
CA LYS A 67 -17.06 2.27 21.64
C LYS A 67 -18.44 2.63 21.08
N LEU A 68 -18.78 2.12 19.89
CA LEU A 68 -20.10 2.33 19.29
C LEU A 68 -21.21 1.61 20.07
N LYS A 69 -20.95 0.39 20.57
CA LYS A 69 -21.90 -0.36 21.40
C LYS A 69 -22.08 0.26 22.79
N GLU A 70 -21.01 0.79 23.39
CA GLU A 70 -21.07 1.61 24.60
C GLU A 70 -21.93 2.84 24.34
N TRP A 71 -21.65 3.58 23.27
CA TRP A 71 -22.43 4.77 22.90
C TRP A 71 -23.91 4.47 22.63
N ASP A 72 -24.23 3.33 21.99
CA ASP A 72 -25.62 2.93 21.71
C ASP A 72 -26.37 2.57 23.01
N LYS A 73 -25.71 1.91 23.97
CA LYS A 73 -26.26 1.63 25.30
C LYS A 73 -26.47 2.88 26.14
N ASP A 74 -25.53 3.81 26.08
CA ASP A 74 -25.58 5.07 26.83
C ASP A 74 -26.42 6.15 26.13
N ARG A 75 -26.98 5.85 24.96
CA ARG A 75 -27.88 6.76 24.26
C ARG A 75 -29.23 6.80 24.96
N ILE A 76 -29.35 7.72 25.92
CA ILE A 76 -30.60 8.12 26.55
C ILE A 76 -31.56 8.60 25.46
N ILE A 77 -32.69 7.90 25.29
CA ILE A 77 -33.87 8.38 24.55
C ILE A 77 -34.67 9.29 25.48
#